data_AF-A0AAA9S5T3-F1
#
_entry.id   AF-A0AAA9S5T3-F1
#
_cell.length_a   1.000
_cell.length_b   1.000
_cell.length_c   1.000
_cell.angle_alpha   90.00
_cell.angle_beta   90.00
_cell.angle_gamma   90.00
#
_symmetry.space_group_name_H-M   'P 1'
#
loop_
_entity.id
_entity.type
_entity.pdbx_description
1 polymer ?
#
loop_
_entity_poly.entity_id
_entity_poly.type
_entity_poly.pdbx_seq_one_letter_code
_entity_poly.pdbx_strand_id
1 'polypeptide(L)'
;MAAAVSGRPQRHPHCGWKELLPLGSRSSDTPVFLLQRTHRFIYYPDTGWAVGAEESDFEGWAFPFPGVTLIEDFVTPEEEAEMVQLMDRDPWKLSQSGRRKQDYGPKVNFRKQKLKRAGFRGLPSFSREVVRRMGLYPILEDFRPVEQCNLDYSPERGSAIDPHLDDAWLWGERLVSLNLLSPTVLSMSREAPGSLLLCLAPSGFPEALADSAMAPSRSVPCQEVEVAVPLPRRSLVVLRGGARHQWKHAIHRRHIGARRVGVTFRELSAEFGPGGKQQELGRELLQMALSFQGRPTT
;
A
#
# COMPACT_ATOMS: atom_id res chain seq x y z
N MET A 1 -0.86 31.14 -35.87
CA MET A 1 -0.74 32.09 -34.75
C MET A 1 -1.12 31.35 -33.48
N ALA A 2 -0.14 31.18 -32.59
CA ALA A 2 -0.27 30.44 -31.34
C ALA A 2 -0.83 31.34 -30.24
N ALA A 3 -1.66 30.77 -29.36
CA ALA A 3 -1.89 31.27 -28.01
C ALA A 3 -1.91 30.07 -27.06
N ALA A 4 -0.76 29.80 -26.46
CA ALA A 4 -0.60 28.83 -25.38
C ALA A 4 -1.00 29.50 -24.07
N VAL A 5 -2.02 28.96 -23.39
CA VAL A 5 -2.38 29.37 -22.03
C VAL A 5 -1.62 28.45 -21.08
N SER A 6 -0.47 28.93 -20.60
CA SER A 6 0.31 28.28 -19.53
C SER A 6 -0.23 28.74 -18.17
N GLY A 7 -1.14 27.98 -17.59
CA GLY A 7 -1.52 28.11 -16.18
C GLY A 7 -0.63 27.21 -15.32
N ARG A 8 0.26 27.80 -14.52
CA ARG A 8 0.97 27.06 -13.44
C ARG A 8 -0.06 26.61 -12.40
N PRO A 9 -0.03 25.35 -11.91
CA PRO A 9 -0.84 24.98 -10.75
C PRO A 9 -0.32 25.71 -9.51
N GLN A 10 -1.24 26.37 -8.80
CA GLN A 10 -0.96 27.06 -7.54
C GLN A 10 -0.55 26.03 -6.48
N ARG A 11 0.50 26.35 -5.72
CA ARG A 11 0.95 25.57 -4.56
C ARG A 11 -0.08 25.71 -3.44
N HIS A 12 -0.70 24.61 -3.05
CA HIS A 12 -1.50 24.55 -1.82
C HIS A 12 -0.56 24.52 -0.60
N PRO A 13 -0.81 25.33 0.45
CA PRO A 13 -0.01 25.30 1.65
C PRO A 13 -0.51 24.21 2.63
N HIS A 14 0.45 23.54 3.28
CA HIS A 14 0.33 22.71 4.47
C HIS A 14 -0.60 21.48 4.40
N CYS A 15 0.00 20.31 4.19
CA CYS A 15 -0.63 19.01 4.39
C CYS A 15 -1.02 18.78 5.86
N GLY A 16 -2.32 18.64 6.14
CA GLY A 16 -2.91 18.42 7.46
C GLY A 16 -2.73 17.02 8.06
N TRP A 17 -1.60 16.34 7.82
CA TRP A 17 -1.36 14.96 8.30
C TRP A 17 -1.09 14.84 9.81
N LYS A 18 -0.86 15.96 10.51
CA LYS A 18 -0.49 15.98 11.94
C LYS A 18 -1.57 15.42 12.88
N GLU A 19 -2.83 15.37 12.45
CA GLU A 19 -3.95 14.98 13.32
C GLU A 19 -4.28 13.47 13.32
N LEU A 20 -3.56 12.64 12.55
CA LEU A 20 -3.84 11.20 12.43
C LEU A 20 -3.03 10.30 13.40
N LEU A 21 -2.27 10.89 14.33
CA LEU A 21 -1.44 10.16 15.29
C LEU A 21 -1.95 10.41 16.72
N PRO A 22 -2.48 9.39 17.42
CA PRO A 22 -2.80 9.55 18.84
C PRO A 22 -1.51 9.59 19.67
N LEU A 23 -1.43 10.58 20.57
CA LEU A 23 -0.44 10.66 21.65
C LEU A 23 -0.64 9.49 22.63
N GLY A 24 0.47 8.84 23.01
CA GLY A 24 0.45 7.63 23.84
C GLY A 24 0.02 7.88 25.30
N SER A 25 -0.60 6.87 25.91
CA SER A 25 -0.81 6.78 27.36
C SER A 25 -0.27 5.47 27.92
N ARG A 26 0.39 5.52 29.08
CA ARG A 26 1.07 4.41 29.77
C ARG A 26 0.21 3.73 30.86
N SER A 27 0.66 2.51 31.21
CA SER A 27 0.33 1.59 32.34
C SER A 27 -0.89 0.66 32.13
N SER A 28 -0.90 -0.62 32.54
CA SER A 28 -0.18 -1.33 33.63
C SER A 28 -0.02 -2.85 33.37
N ASP A 29 1.06 -3.42 33.92
CA ASP A 29 1.38 -4.80 34.35
C ASP A 29 0.95 -6.03 33.50
N THR A 30 1.92 -6.63 32.80
CA THR A 30 1.90 -8.01 32.29
C THR A 30 3.36 -8.50 32.07
N PRO A 31 3.66 -9.81 32.12
CA PRO A 31 5.01 -10.33 32.38
C PRO A 31 6.01 -10.02 31.27
N VAL A 32 7.29 -9.90 31.66
CA VAL A 32 8.44 -9.51 30.84
C VAL A 32 8.74 -10.56 29.76
N PHE A 33 7.94 -10.57 28.69
CA PHE A 33 8.51 -10.74 27.37
C PHE A 33 9.34 -9.48 27.11
N LEU A 34 10.60 -9.62 26.71
CA LEU A 34 11.39 -8.49 26.21
C LEU A 34 10.54 -7.78 25.15
N LEU A 35 9.91 -6.65 25.52
CA LEU A 35 9.17 -5.82 24.59
C LEU A 35 10.22 -5.34 23.61
N GLN A 36 10.26 -5.93 22.41
CA GLN A 36 11.10 -5.42 21.33
C GLN A 36 10.73 -3.95 21.17
N ARG A 37 11.69 -3.06 21.43
CA ARG A 37 11.49 -1.62 21.23
C ARG A 37 11.19 -1.43 19.74
N THR A 38 10.04 -0.85 19.43
CA THR A 38 9.70 -0.47 18.06
C THR A 38 9.81 1.04 17.94
N HIS A 39 10.74 1.49 17.12
CA HIS A 39 11.00 2.86 16.74
C HIS A 39 10.19 3.20 15.49
N ARG A 40 9.38 4.25 15.60
CA ARG A 40 8.44 4.66 14.55
C ARG A 40 9.07 5.73 13.68
N PHE A 41 9.05 5.49 12.38
CA PHE A 41 9.39 6.46 11.35
C PHE A 41 8.15 6.76 10.51
N ILE A 42 8.05 7.96 9.95
CA ILE A 42 6.98 8.41 9.07
C ILE A 42 7.56 8.55 7.68
N TYR A 43 6.93 7.91 6.70
CA TYR A 43 7.30 8.04 5.29
C TYR A 43 6.77 9.34 4.70
N TYR A 44 7.64 10.05 3.99
CA TYR A 44 7.34 11.28 3.26
C TYR A 44 7.40 11.01 1.75
N PRO A 45 6.24 10.96 1.05
CA PRO A 45 6.19 10.64 -0.38
C PRO A 45 7.03 11.56 -1.27
N ASP A 46 7.04 12.87 -0.97
CA ASP A 46 7.73 13.88 -1.77
C ASP A 46 9.25 13.69 -1.82
N THR A 47 9.81 13.03 -0.80
CA THR A 47 11.25 12.75 -0.72
C THR A 47 11.59 11.29 -0.94
N GLY A 48 10.69 10.37 -0.60
CA GLY A 48 10.99 8.96 -0.50
C GLY A 48 11.78 8.58 0.77
N TRP A 49 11.75 9.41 1.81
CA TRP A 49 12.47 9.17 3.07
C TRP A 49 11.52 8.77 4.20
N ALA A 50 12.04 7.94 5.11
CA ALA A 50 11.42 7.65 6.40
C ALA A 50 12.12 8.50 7.48
N VAL A 51 11.38 9.35 8.16
CA VAL A 51 11.89 10.29 9.18
C VAL A 51 11.36 9.90 10.56
N GLY A 52 12.20 9.90 11.59
CA GLY A 52 11.79 9.56 12.94
C GLY A 52 10.69 10.50 13.43
N ALA A 53 9.72 9.94 14.15
CA ALA A 53 8.57 10.70 14.64
C ALA A 53 8.99 11.84 15.59
N GLU A 54 8.21 12.94 15.58
CA GLU A 54 8.34 14.03 16.55
C GLU A 54 8.28 13.45 17.98
N GLU A 55 9.07 14.00 18.91
CA GLU A 55 9.16 13.57 20.31
C GLU A 55 9.68 12.13 20.53
N SER A 56 10.29 11.51 19.50
CA SER A 56 10.93 10.20 19.61
C SER A 56 12.44 10.30 19.79
N ASP A 57 13.08 9.22 20.28
CA ASP A 57 14.55 9.10 20.32
C ASP A 57 15.22 9.28 18.94
N PHE A 58 14.44 9.21 17.86
CA PHE A 58 14.90 9.33 16.47
C PHE A 58 14.37 10.59 15.78
N GLU A 59 13.81 11.55 16.52
CA GLU A 59 13.46 12.86 15.96
C GLU A 59 14.69 13.49 15.27
N GLY A 60 14.46 14.03 14.07
CA GLY A 60 15.53 14.57 13.24
C GLY A 60 16.44 13.54 12.56
N TRP A 61 16.22 12.23 12.75
CA TRP A 61 16.93 11.17 12.03
C TRP A 61 16.08 10.60 10.90
N ALA A 62 16.71 10.25 9.79
CA ALA A 62 16.02 9.71 8.63
C ALA A 62 16.87 8.69 7.85
N PHE A 63 16.19 7.89 7.03
CA PHE A 63 16.82 7.00 6.06
C PHE A 63 15.99 6.94 4.76
N PRO A 64 16.62 6.69 3.60
CA PRO A 64 15.90 6.47 2.35
C PRO A 64 15.00 5.24 2.43
N PHE A 65 13.75 5.35 2.00
CA PHE A 65 12.78 4.27 1.98
C PHE A 65 12.23 4.05 0.57
N PRO A 66 13.05 3.49 -0.35
CA PRO A 66 12.68 3.34 -1.75
C PRO A 66 11.63 2.24 -1.94
N GLY A 67 10.91 2.33 -3.07
CA GLY A 67 9.96 1.30 -3.48
C GLY A 67 8.52 1.54 -3.00
N VAL A 68 8.25 2.68 -2.38
CA VAL A 68 6.89 3.18 -2.12
C VAL A 68 6.61 4.36 -3.04
N THR A 69 5.41 4.42 -3.59
CA THR A 69 4.90 5.59 -4.32
C THR A 69 3.46 5.83 -3.89
N LEU A 70 3.15 7.06 -3.48
CA LEU A 70 1.81 7.49 -3.11
C LEU A 70 1.31 8.48 -4.16
N ILE A 71 0.09 8.26 -4.66
CA ILE A 71 -0.60 9.16 -5.56
C ILE A 71 -1.87 9.59 -4.85
N GLU A 72 -1.91 10.84 -4.40
CA GLU A 72 -3.09 11.43 -3.76
C GLU A 72 -4.19 11.73 -4.78
N ASP A 73 -5.44 11.80 -4.31
CA ASP A 73 -6.64 12.07 -5.14
C ASP A 73 -6.68 11.29 -6.47
N PHE A 74 -6.28 10.02 -6.42
CA PHE A 74 -6.21 9.14 -7.59
C PHE A 74 -7.59 8.85 -8.20
N VAL A 75 -8.62 8.82 -7.35
CA VAL A 75 -10.03 8.83 -7.75
C VAL A 75 -10.70 10.10 -7.26
N THR A 76 -11.71 10.54 -7.98
CA THR A 76 -12.57 11.66 -7.57
C THR A 76 -13.53 11.23 -6.45
N PRO A 77 -14.11 12.19 -5.69
CA PRO A 77 -15.17 11.88 -4.72
C PRO A 77 -16.37 11.15 -5.33
N GLU A 78 -16.75 11.50 -6.56
CA GLU A 78 -17.88 10.91 -7.29
C GLU A 78 -17.58 9.45 -7.67
N GLU A 79 -16.39 9.19 -8.22
CA GLU A 79 -15.92 7.83 -8.54
C GLU A 79 -15.86 6.95 -7.30
N GLU A 80 -15.32 7.46 -6.19
CA GLU A 80 -15.27 6.73 -4.93
C GLU A 80 -16.68 6.37 -4.44
N ALA A 81 -17.62 7.32 -4.48
CA ALA A 81 -19.00 7.08 -4.07
C ALA A 81 -19.67 6.02 -4.94
N GLU A 82 -19.51 6.09 -6.26
CA GLU A 82 -20.04 5.10 -7.20
C GLU A 82 -19.43 3.72 -6.97
N MET A 83 -18.09 3.63 -6.86
CA MET A 83 -17.39 2.38 -6.61
C MET A 83 -17.88 1.70 -5.33
N VAL A 84 -17.96 2.44 -4.21
CA VAL A 84 -18.41 1.90 -2.93
C VAL A 84 -19.88 1.48 -3.00
N GLN A 85 -20.74 2.27 -3.65
CA GLN A 85 -22.14 1.90 -3.85
C GLN A 85 -22.26 0.59 -4.65
N LEU A 86 -21.44 0.40 -5.68
CA LEU A 86 -21.44 -0.83 -6.48
C LEU A 86 -20.89 -2.02 -5.69
N MET A 87 -19.85 -1.84 -4.87
CA MET A 87 -19.36 -2.88 -3.97
C MET A 87 -20.44 -3.32 -2.97
N ASP A 88 -21.17 -2.38 -2.39
CA ASP A 88 -22.20 -2.65 -1.38
C ASP A 88 -23.46 -3.33 -1.93
N ARG A 89 -23.64 -3.39 -3.26
CA ARG A 89 -24.71 -4.17 -3.91
C ARG A 89 -24.42 -5.67 -3.92
N ASP A 90 -23.15 -6.07 -3.84
CA ASP A 90 -22.74 -7.46 -3.79
C ASP A 90 -22.44 -7.90 -2.35
N PRO A 91 -22.60 -9.19 -2.02
CA PRO A 91 -22.40 -9.66 -0.65
C PRO A 91 -20.94 -9.55 -0.21
N TRP A 92 -20.75 -8.90 0.92
CA TRP A 92 -19.49 -8.93 1.68
C TRP A 92 -19.37 -10.22 2.47
N LYS A 93 -18.24 -10.92 2.34
CA LYS A 93 -17.96 -12.10 3.16
C LYS A 93 -17.14 -11.75 4.37
N LEU A 94 -17.39 -12.41 5.49
CA LEU A 94 -16.52 -12.28 6.65
C LEU A 94 -15.12 -12.82 6.32
N SER A 95 -14.09 -12.07 6.70
CA SER A 95 -12.71 -12.55 6.71
C SER A 95 -12.22 -12.70 8.14
N GLN A 96 -11.02 -13.26 8.29
CA GLN A 96 -10.29 -13.22 9.56
C GLN A 96 -10.02 -11.75 9.98
N SER A 97 -9.69 -11.52 11.25
CA SER A 97 -9.30 -10.21 11.81
C SER A 97 -10.32 -9.07 11.69
N GLY A 98 -11.62 -9.38 11.79
CA GLY A 98 -12.69 -8.38 11.89
C GLY A 98 -13.14 -7.75 10.56
N ARG A 99 -12.39 -7.93 9.46
CA ARG A 99 -12.73 -7.35 8.16
C ARG A 99 -13.81 -8.15 7.42
N ARG A 100 -14.35 -7.53 6.38
CA ARG A 100 -15.12 -8.16 5.31
C ARG A 100 -14.34 -8.11 4.01
N LYS A 101 -14.66 -9.01 3.06
CA LYS A 101 -13.94 -9.09 1.78
C LYS A 101 -14.81 -9.45 0.58
N GLN A 102 -14.38 -9.00 -0.59
CA GLN A 102 -14.81 -9.45 -1.91
C GLN A 102 -13.56 -9.75 -2.75
N ASP A 103 -13.43 -10.98 -3.24
CA ASP A 103 -12.28 -11.42 -4.03
C ASP A 103 -12.67 -11.58 -5.50
N TYR A 104 -11.93 -10.93 -6.40
CA TYR A 104 -12.08 -11.02 -7.85
C TYR A 104 -10.77 -11.50 -8.46
N GLY A 105 -10.64 -12.80 -8.67
CA GLY A 105 -9.40 -13.36 -9.18
C GLY A 105 -9.49 -14.87 -9.37
N PRO A 106 -8.41 -15.48 -9.87
CA PRO A 106 -8.29 -16.93 -9.92
C PRO A 106 -8.36 -17.55 -8.52
N LYS A 107 -8.83 -18.80 -8.46
CA LYS A 107 -8.80 -19.60 -7.24
C LYS A 107 -7.38 -20.09 -6.97
N VAL A 108 -6.82 -19.68 -5.84
CA VAL A 108 -5.46 -20.01 -5.44
C VAL A 108 -5.46 -21.07 -4.33
N ASN A 109 -4.54 -22.03 -4.44
CA ASN A 109 -4.12 -22.87 -3.32
C ASN A 109 -2.66 -22.53 -3.00
N PHE A 110 -2.47 -21.64 -2.01
CA PHE A 110 -1.16 -21.14 -1.62
C PHE A 110 -0.22 -22.25 -1.15
N ARG A 111 -0.71 -23.19 -0.31
CA ARG A 111 0.10 -24.30 0.21
C ARG A 111 0.65 -25.21 -0.89
N LYS A 112 -0.11 -25.46 -1.95
CA LYS A 112 0.28 -26.31 -3.07
C LYS A 112 0.86 -25.52 -4.25
N GLN A 113 0.94 -24.19 -4.15
CA GLN A 113 1.27 -23.28 -5.26
C GLN A 113 0.50 -23.63 -6.55
N LYS A 114 -0.82 -23.79 -6.42
CA LYS A 114 -1.69 -24.12 -7.57
C LYS A 114 -2.68 -22.99 -7.85
N LEU A 115 -2.77 -22.63 -9.12
CA LEU A 115 -3.68 -21.60 -9.63
C LEU A 115 -4.75 -22.22 -10.52
N LYS A 116 -6.01 -21.86 -10.32
CA LYS A 116 -7.14 -22.34 -11.12
C LYS A 116 -8.06 -21.19 -11.53
N ARG A 117 -8.62 -21.29 -12.74
CA ARG A 117 -9.57 -20.32 -13.31
C ARG A 117 -10.97 -20.35 -12.68
N ALA A 118 -11.28 -21.39 -11.89
CA ALA A 118 -12.65 -21.73 -11.49
C ALA A 118 -13.37 -20.56 -10.80
N GLY A 119 -14.47 -20.09 -11.41
CA GLY A 119 -15.31 -19.02 -10.90
C GLY A 119 -14.86 -17.60 -11.28
N PHE A 120 -13.66 -17.42 -11.82
CA PHE A 120 -13.15 -16.13 -12.23
C PHE A 120 -13.76 -15.72 -13.59
N ARG A 121 -14.44 -14.56 -13.62
CA ARG A 121 -15.09 -14.01 -14.82
C ARG A 121 -14.58 -12.62 -15.19
N GLY A 122 -13.46 -12.21 -14.59
CA GLY A 122 -12.87 -10.91 -14.76
C GLY A 122 -12.87 -10.06 -13.50
N LEU A 123 -12.26 -8.88 -13.60
CA LEU A 123 -12.34 -7.84 -12.59
C LEU A 123 -13.75 -7.18 -12.60
N PRO A 124 -14.16 -6.44 -11.57
CA PRO A 124 -15.44 -5.74 -11.59
C PRO A 124 -15.44 -4.54 -12.55
N SER A 125 -16.60 -4.20 -13.10
CA SER A 125 -16.76 -3.11 -14.08
C SER A 125 -16.29 -1.76 -13.56
N PHE A 126 -16.52 -1.46 -12.28
CA PHE A 126 -16.14 -0.20 -11.63
C PHE A 126 -14.61 -0.01 -11.54
N SER A 127 -13.82 -1.06 -11.76
CA SER A 127 -12.36 -0.97 -11.77
C SER A 127 -11.78 -0.67 -13.15
N ARG A 128 -12.60 -0.67 -14.22
CA ARG A 128 -12.11 -0.46 -15.59
C ARG A 128 -11.36 0.85 -15.74
N GLU A 129 -11.97 1.94 -15.29
CA GLU A 129 -11.39 3.28 -15.40
C GLU A 129 -10.20 3.46 -14.45
N VAL A 130 -10.29 2.91 -13.23
CA VAL A 130 -9.19 2.87 -12.26
C VAL A 130 -7.95 2.20 -12.85
N VAL A 131 -8.09 1.00 -13.44
CA VAL A 131 -6.99 0.27 -14.08
C VAL A 131 -6.48 1.00 -15.33
N ARG A 132 -7.36 1.61 -16.13
CA ARG A 132 -6.94 2.43 -17.28
C ARG A 132 -6.09 3.62 -16.83
N ARG A 133 -6.51 4.31 -15.76
CA ARG A 133 -5.82 5.48 -15.19
C ARG A 133 -4.46 5.10 -14.59
N MET A 134 -4.32 3.92 -13.99
CA MET A 134 -3.02 3.42 -13.53
C MET A 134 -1.99 3.47 -14.66
N GLY A 135 -2.37 3.05 -15.87
CA GLY A 135 -1.49 3.05 -17.05
C GLY A 135 -1.01 4.43 -17.52
N LEU A 136 -1.53 5.54 -16.96
CA LEU A 136 -1.05 6.90 -17.24
C LEU A 136 0.18 7.28 -16.40
N TYR A 137 0.49 6.51 -15.36
CA TYR A 137 1.64 6.73 -14.50
C TYR A 137 2.79 5.85 -14.97
N PRO A 138 4.01 6.40 -15.19
CA PRO A 138 5.15 5.63 -15.67
C PRO A 138 5.47 4.37 -14.84
N ILE A 139 5.25 4.41 -13.53
CA ILE A 139 5.47 3.25 -12.63
C ILE A 139 4.48 2.09 -12.87
N LEU A 140 3.35 2.33 -13.54
CA LEU A 140 2.25 1.39 -13.78
C LEU A 140 1.87 1.25 -15.27
N GLU A 141 2.65 1.78 -16.21
CA GLU A 141 2.30 1.79 -17.65
C GLU A 141 2.02 0.39 -18.23
N ASP A 142 2.80 -0.60 -17.80
CA ASP A 142 2.70 -2.01 -18.14
C ASP A 142 2.07 -2.86 -17.02
N PHE A 143 1.56 -2.23 -15.95
CA PHE A 143 0.86 -2.96 -14.89
C PHE A 143 -0.44 -3.55 -15.43
N ARG A 144 -0.61 -4.86 -15.24
CA ARG A 144 -1.75 -5.62 -15.76
C ARG A 144 -2.32 -6.51 -14.67
N PRO A 145 -3.32 -6.03 -13.90
CA PRO A 145 -3.85 -6.79 -12.79
C PRO A 145 -4.70 -7.97 -13.26
N VAL A 146 -4.54 -9.11 -12.58
CA VAL A 146 -5.35 -10.32 -12.75
C VAL A 146 -6.21 -10.63 -11.54
N GLU A 147 -5.98 -9.90 -10.45
CA GLU A 147 -6.68 -10.06 -9.19
C GLU A 147 -6.96 -8.70 -8.59
N GLN A 148 -8.14 -8.61 -7.97
CA GLN A 148 -8.56 -7.50 -7.13
C GLN A 148 -9.21 -8.05 -5.85
N CYS A 149 -8.72 -7.60 -4.70
CA CYS A 149 -9.30 -7.88 -3.39
C CYS A 149 -9.83 -6.58 -2.79
N ASN A 150 -11.14 -6.51 -2.53
CA ASN A 150 -11.74 -5.44 -1.75
C ASN A 150 -11.82 -5.89 -0.29
N LEU A 151 -11.33 -5.07 0.63
CA LEU A 151 -11.40 -5.29 2.06
C LEU A 151 -12.16 -4.12 2.72
N ASP A 152 -13.25 -4.44 3.42
CA ASP A 152 -14.06 -3.50 4.19
C ASP A 152 -13.70 -3.61 5.68
N TYR A 153 -13.29 -2.48 6.25
CA TYR A 153 -12.82 -2.34 7.63
C TYR A 153 -13.82 -1.52 8.43
N SER A 154 -14.07 -1.96 9.65
CA SER A 154 -14.87 -1.25 10.64
C SER A 154 -14.15 -1.24 12.01
N PRO A 155 -14.15 -0.09 12.72
CA PRO A 155 -13.61 0.00 14.08
C PRO A 155 -14.33 -0.94 15.05
N GLU A 156 -15.65 -1.09 14.92
CA GLU A 156 -16.51 -1.87 15.82
C GLU A 156 -16.15 -3.36 15.81
N ARG A 157 -15.62 -3.86 14.68
CA ARG A 157 -15.15 -5.24 14.54
C ARG A 157 -13.67 -5.41 14.90
N GLY A 158 -13.00 -4.32 15.29
CA GLY A 158 -11.56 -4.26 15.43
C GLY A 158 -10.88 -4.74 14.16
N SER A 159 -11.22 -4.16 13.01
CA SER A 159 -10.64 -4.58 11.73
C SER A 159 -9.16 -4.22 11.68
N ALA A 160 -8.32 -5.14 11.21
CA ALA A 160 -6.88 -4.93 11.04
C ALA A 160 -6.32 -5.92 10.01
N ILE A 161 -5.06 -5.77 9.59
CA ILE A 161 -4.25 -6.79 8.92
C ILE A 161 -2.94 -6.97 9.68
N ASP A 162 -2.62 -8.21 10.05
CA ASP A 162 -1.33 -8.56 10.65
C ASP A 162 -0.17 -8.41 9.65
N PRO A 163 1.06 -8.13 10.12
CA PRO A 163 2.22 -8.01 9.24
C PRO A 163 2.46 -9.25 8.36
N HIS A 164 2.48 -9.06 7.05
CA HIS A 164 2.67 -10.15 6.08
C HIS A 164 3.36 -9.68 4.79
N LEU A 165 3.80 -10.66 4.00
CA LEU A 165 4.24 -10.49 2.62
C LEU A 165 3.25 -11.20 1.71
N ASP A 166 2.99 -10.61 0.54
CA ASP A 166 2.22 -11.27 -0.50
C ASP A 166 3.07 -12.35 -1.20
N ASP A 167 2.44 -13.48 -1.54
CA ASP A 167 3.09 -14.63 -2.18
C ASP A 167 3.82 -14.28 -3.49
N ALA A 168 5.15 -14.18 -3.43
CA ALA A 168 6.01 -13.81 -4.56
C ALA A 168 6.05 -14.87 -5.69
N TRP A 169 5.66 -16.12 -5.40
CA TRP A 169 5.53 -17.13 -6.45
C TRP A 169 4.38 -16.81 -7.42
N LEU A 170 3.33 -16.14 -6.93
CA LEU A 170 2.12 -15.86 -7.70
C LEU A 170 2.04 -14.40 -8.16
N TRP A 171 2.35 -13.47 -7.25
CA TRP A 171 2.13 -12.05 -7.48
C TRP A 171 3.42 -11.36 -7.92
N GLY A 172 3.34 -10.56 -8.99
CA GLY A 172 4.49 -9.91 -9.63
C GLY A 172 5.09 -8.76 -8.85
N GLU A 173 5.83 -7.88 -9.51
CA GLU A 173 6.69 -6.88 -8.87
C GLU A 173 5.90 -5.81 -8.10
N ARG A 174 4.73 -5.40 -8.60
CA ARG A 174 3.96 -4.29 -8.03
C ARG A 174 2.76 -4.79 -7.22
N LEU A 175 2.62 -4.33 -5.98
CA LEU A 175 1.32 -4.31 -5.28
C LEU A 175 0.76 -2.92 -5.37
N VAL A 176 -0.48 -2.82 -5.82
CA VAL A 176 -1.16 -1.55 -5.99
C VAL A 176 -2.39 -1.57 -5.10
N SER A 177 -2.57 -0.58 -4.22
CA SER A 177 -3.73 -0.51 -3.33
C SER A 177 -4.36 0.88 -3.34
N LEU A 178 -5.66 0.93 -3.60
CA LEU A 178 -6.48 2.14 -3.53
C LEU A 178 -7.14 2.22 -2.15
N ASN A 179 -7.04 3.39 -1.52
CA ASN A 179 -7.61 3.67 -0.20
C ASN A 179 -8.88 4.51 -0.32
N LEU A 180 -10.02 4.03 0.19
CA LEU A 180 -11.33 4.66 0.07
C LEU A 180 -11.99 4.88 1.44
N LEU A 181 -12.96 5.81 1.46
CA LEU A 181 -13.82 6.25 2.57
C LEU A 181 -13.14 6.99 3.72
N SER A 182 -12.07 6.44 4.26
CA SER A 182 -11.34 7.06 5.39
C SER A 182 -9.83 6.92 5.23
N PRO A 183 -9.06 7.87 5.80
CA PRO A 183 -7.61 7.71 5.86
C PRO A 183 -7.21 6.54 6.78
N THR A 184 -5.98 6.06 6.61
CA THR A 184 -5.34 5.08 7.51
C THR A 184 -3.82 5.20 7.46
N VAL A 185 -3.11 4.27 8.11
CA VAL A 185 -1.66 4.12 8.03
C VAL A 185 -1.31 2.69 7.68
N LEU A 186 -0.55 2.51 6.59
CA LEU A 186 0.10 1.26 6.24
C LEU A 186 1.43 1.16 7.00
N SER A 187 1.51 0.21 7.92
CA SER A 187 2.72 -0.03 8.70
C SER A 187 3.63 -1.01 7.96
N MET A 188 4.89 -0.64 7.78
CA MET A 188 5.92 -1.44 7.12
C MET A 188 6.97 -1.84 8.15
N SER A 189 7.22 -3.13 8.33
CA SER A 189 8.24 -3.67 9.24
C SER A 189 9.02 -4.80 8.59
N ARG A 190 10.22 -5.13 9.08
CA ARG A 190 10.96 -6.30 8.60
C ARG A 190 11.66 -7.05 9.72
N GLU A 191 11.67 -8.37 9.63
CA GLU A 191 12.32 -9.24 10.62
C GLU A 191 13.78 -9.57 10.29
N ALA A 192 14.28 -9.10 9.14
CA ALA A 192 15.61 -9.40 8.66
C ALA A 192 16.71 -8.83 9.59
N PRO A 193 17.81 -9.58 9.82
CA PRO A 193 18.98 -9.08 10.55
C PRO A 193 19.67 -7.94 9.81
N GLY A 194 20.37 -7.10 10.57
CA GLY A 194 21.10 -5.94 10.07
C GLY A 194 20.66 -4.64 10.72
N SER A 195 21.29 -3.55 10.32
CA SER A 195 20.98 -2.21 10.82
C SER A 195 20.73 -1.25 9.67
N LEU A 196 19.80 -0.33 9.86
CA LEU A 196 19.62 0.81 8.98
C LEU A 196 20.55 1.92 9.44
N LEU A 197 21.29 2.49 8.49
CA LEU A 197 22.12 3.67 8.73
C LEU A 197 21.24 4.90 8.63
N LEU A 198 21.34 5.76 9.65
CA LEU A 198 20.56 6.98 9.75
C LEU A 198 21.46 8.18 9.48
N CYS A 199 20.87 9.19 8.86
CA CYS A 199 21.47 10.52 8.75
C CYS A 199 20.46 11.57 9.24
N LEU A 200 20.92 12.81 9.39
CA LEU A 200 20.03 13.90 9.77
C LEU A 200 18.98 14.14 8.68
N ALA A 201 17.73 14.29 9.09
CA ALA A 201 16.64 14.62 8.19
C ALA A 201 16.98 15.91 7.43
N PRO A 202 16.76 15.98 6.11
CA PRO A 202 16.99 17.19 5.33
C PRO A 202 16.23 18.36 5.97
N SER A 203 16.95 19.39 6.43
CA SER A 203 16.36 20.57 7.05
C SER A 203 15.90 21.54 5.95
N GLY A 204 14.60 21.58 5.68
CA GLY A 204 13.98 22.56 4.76
C GLY A 204 14.29 22.34 3.27
N PHE A 205 13.25 22.08 2.45
CA PHE A 205 13.36 22.17 0.99
C PHE A 205 13.46 23.65 0.57
N PRO A 206 14.15 24.06 -0.53
CA PRO A 206 14.54 23.26 -1.71
C PRO A 206 16.02 23.38 -2.19
N GLU A 207 16.39 22.39 -3.03
CA GLU A 207 17.42 22.30 -4.08
C GLU A 207 18.86 22.85 -3.91
N ALA A 208 19.80 21.96 -4.28
CA ALA A 208 21.17 22.19 -4.77
C ALA A 208 22.27 22.52 -3.76
N LEU A 209 22.93 21.47 -3.24
CA LEU A 209 24.40 21.28 -3.24
C LEU A 209 24.71 19.82 -2.81
N ALA A 210 24.96 18.90 -3.75
CA ALA A 210 26.29 18.47 -4.17
C ALA A 210 27.18 17.91 -3.03
N ASP A 211 27.43 16.60 -3.09
CA ASP A 211 28.70 15.92 -2.79
C ASP A 211 29.37 16.04 -1.41
N SER A 212 28.64 16.44 -0.37
CA SER A 212 29.03 16.07 1.01
C SER A 212 27.95 15.19 1.63
N ALA A 213 28.03 13.89 1.36
CA ALA A 213 27.27 12.91 2.14
C ALA A 213 27.65 13.07 3.61
N MET A 214 26.76 13.65 4.42
CA MET A 214 26.91 13.65 5.87
C MET A 214 27.02 12.19 6.32
N ALA A 215 28.18 11.82 6.85
CA ALA A 215 28.48 10.45 7.21
C ALA A 215 27.41 9.90 8.17
N PRO A 216 26.94 8.66 7.97
CA PRO A 216 25.96 8.06 8.86
C PRO A 216 26.52 7.99 10.28
N SER A 217 25.89 8.70 11.21
CA SER A 217 26.36 8.85 12.59
C SER A 217 25.54 8.03 13.59
N ARG A 218 24.51 7.33 13.12
CA ARG A 218 23.66 6.45 13.95
C ARG A 218 23.16 5.26 13.15
N SER A 219 22.92 4.15 13.85
CA SER A 219 22.26 2.98 13.27
C SER A 219 21.10 2.53 14.17
N VAL A 220 20.15 1.82 13.58
CA VAL A 220 19.04 1.19 14.28
C VAL A 220 18.84 -0.24 13.76
N PRO A 221 18.66 -1.25 14.63
CA PRO A 221 18.35 -2.61 14.20
C PRO A 221 17.09 -2.64 13.34
N CYS A 222 17.10 -3.40 12.26
CA CYS A 222 15.99 -3.43 11.31
C CYS A 222 14.69 -3.95 11.93
N GLN A 223 14.79 -4.91 12.86
CA GLN A 223 13.64 -5.49 13.55
C GLN A 223 12.98 -4.54 14.54
N GLU A 224 13.67 -3.46 14.91
CA GLU A 224 13.18 -2.43 15.81
C GLU A 224 12.51 -1.28 15.04
N VAL A 225 12.38 -1.35 13.72
CA VAL A 225 11.83 -0.27 12.90
C VAL A 225 10.45 -0.59 12.35
N GLU A 226 9.51 0.33 12.57
CA GLU A 226 8.23 0.40 11.85
C GLU A 226 8.16 1.72 11.08
N VAL A 227 8.01 1.64 9.76
CA VAL A 227 7.74 2.80 8.90
C VAL A 227 6.23 2.92 8.69
N ALA A 228 5.66 4.03 9.17
CA ALA A 228 4.27 4.41 8.94
C ALA A 228 4.16 5.14 7.60
N VAL A 229 3.42 4.57 6.65
CA VAL A 229 3.04 5.21 5.39
C VAL A 229 1.60 5.71 5.53
N PRO A 230 1.38 7.04 5.67
CA PRO A 230 0.03 7.61 5.70
C PRO A 230 -0.68 7.33 4.38
N LEU A 231 -1.93 6.87 4.46
CA LEU A 231 -2.79 6.62 3.31
C LEU A 231 -4.01 7.56 3.39
N PRO A 232 -3.97 8.70 2.68
CA PRO A 232 -5.12 9.58 2.46
C PRO A 232 -6.34 8.82 1.94
N ARG A 233 -7.55 9.34 2.19
CA ARG A 233 -8.72 8.92 1.41
C ARG A 233 -8.49 9.22 -0.08
N ARG A 234 -8.95 8.33 -0.98
CA ARG A 234 -8.79 8.37 -2.44
C ARG A 234 -7.36 8.24 -2.97
N SER A 235 -6.38 7.93 -2.13
CA SER A 235 -4.99 7.73 -2.59
C SER A 235 -4.74 6.33 -3.15
N LEU A 236 -3.86 6.23 -4.13
CA LEU A 236 -3.27 4.98 -4.59
C LEU A 236 -1.85 4.83 -4.03
N VAL A 237 -1.54 3.68 -3.42
CA VAL A 237 -0.17 3.33 -3.03
C VAL A 237 0.36 2.19 -3.89
N VAL A 238 1.61 2.30 -4.33
CA VAL A 238 2.34 1.28 -5.07
C VAL A 238 3.54 0.83 -4.24
N LEU A 239 3.63 -0.46 -3.96
CA LEU A 239 4.80 -1.10 -3.36
C LEU A 239 5.55 -1.91 -4.41
N ARG A 240 6.87 -1.73 -4.49
CA ARG A 240 7.80 -2.45 -5.37
C ARG A 240 9.18 -2.63 -4.72
N GLY A 241 10.03 -3.46 -5.31
CA GLY A 241 11.40 -3.68 -4.86
C GLY A 241 11.48 -4.09 -3.39
N GLY A 242 12.38 -3.45 -2.64
CA GLY A 242 12.55 -3.72 -1.21
C GLY A 242 11.24 -3.61 -0.42
N ALA A 243 10.46 -2.55 -0.62
CA ALA A 243 9.20 -2.33 0.08
C ALA A 243 8.18 -3.45 -0.17
N ARG A 244 8.19 -4.07 -1.36
CA ARG A 244 7.33 -5.21 -1.69
C ARG A 244 7.84 -6.51 -1.08
N HIS A 245 9.13 -6.81 -1.26
CA HIS A 245 9.66 -8.16 -1.08
C HIS A 245 10.33 -8.39 0.28
N GLN A 246 10.70 -7.32 0.98
CA GLN A 246 11.49 -7.39 2.21
C GLN A 246 10.75 -6.80 3.42
N TRP A 247 9.76 -5.94 3.20
CA TRP A 247 9.01 -5.28 4.26
C TRP A 247 7.60 -5.87 4.34
N LYS A 248 7.31 -6.50 5.47
CA LYS A 248 5.95 -6.91 5.84
C LYS A 248 5.08 -5.67 5.96
N HIS A 249 3.89 -5.73 5.40
CA HIS A 249 2.93 -4.65 5.47
C HIS A 249 1.73 -5.05 6.35
N ALA A 250 1.19 -4.08 7.08
CA ALA A 250 0.14 -4.27 8.06
C ALA A 250 -0.80 -3.06 8.12
N ILE A 251 -2.01 -3.28 8.64
CA ILE A 251 -2.95 -2.22 9.00
C ILE A 251 -3.36 -2.45 10.46
N HIS A 252 -2.88 -1.60 11.36
CA HIS A 252 -3.17 -1.76 12.79
C HIS A 252 -4.60 -1.30 13.12
N ARG A 253 -5.23 -1.98 14.10
CA ARG A 253 -6.59 -1.66 14.60
C ARG A 253 -6.74 -0.19 14.99
N ARG A 254 -5.72 0.36 15.66
CA ARG A 254 -5.65 1.76 16.10
C ARG A 254 -5.67 2.78 14.94
N HIS A 255 -5.38 2.36 13.72
CA HIS A 255 -5.39 3.22 12.52
C HIS A 255 -6.70 3.07 11.71
N ILE A 256 -7.70 2.36 12.24
CA ILE A 256 -9.06 2.27 11.68
C ILE A 256 -10.01 3.09 12.57
N GLY A 257 -10.16 4.37 12.25
CA GLY A 257 -11.03 5.29 13.00
C GLY A 257 -12.47 5.36 12.49
N ALA A 258 -12.72 4.96 11.24
CA ALA A 258 -14.03 4.93 10.61
C ALA A 258 -14.11 3.78 9.60
N ARG A 259 -15.27 3.60 8.95
CA ARG A 259 -15.39 2.67 7.83
C ARG A 259 -14.39 3.03 6.74
N ARG A 260 -13.59 2.05 6.33
CA ARG A 260 -12.56 2.17 5.30
C ARG A 260 -12.70 1.03 4.32
N VAL A 261 -12.50 1.29 3.03
CA VAL A 261 -12.35 0.23 2.03
C VAL A 261 -10.95 0.30 1.42
N GLY A 262 -10.22 -0.82 1.45
CA GLY A 262 -8.97 -0.99 0.72
C GLY A 262 -9.21 -1.88 -0.50
N VAL A 263 -8.80 -1.43 -1.69
CA VAL A 263 -8.90 -2.20 -2.93
C VAL A 263 -7.48 -2.51 -3.42
N THR A 264 -7.06 -3.76 -3.30
CA THR A 264 -5.72 -4.20 -3.71
C THR A 264 -5.78 -4.89 -5.07
N PHE A 265 -4.91 -4.49 -5.98
CA PHE A 265 -4.74 -5.05 -7.31
C PHE A 265 -3.38 -5.75 -7.42
N ARG A 266 -3.37 -6.92 -8.07
CA ARG A 266 -2.15 -7.72 -8.24
C ARG A 266 -1.99 -8.19 -9.68
N GLU A 267 -0.78 -8.06 -10.19
CA GLU A 267 -0.33 -8.68 -11.44
C GLU A 267 0.30 -10.04 -11.16
N LEU A 268 0.40 -10.89 -12.19
CA LEU A 268 1.07 -12.19 -12.06
C LEU A 268 2.59 -12.05 -11.99
N SER A 269 3.24 -13.01 -11.34
CA SER A 269 4.69 -13.16 -11.34
C SER A 269 5.21 -13.53 -12.72
N ALA A 270 6.54 -13.42 -12.90
CA ALA A 270 7.22 -13.77 -14.14
C ALA A 270 6.99 -15.22 -14.58
N GLU A 271 6.64 -16.15 -13.67
CA GLU A 271 6.31 -17.54 -14.01
C GLU A 271 5.12 -17.65 -14.97
N PHE A 272 4.17 -16.70 -14.90
CA PHE A 272 2.98 -16.67 -15.75
C PHE A 272 3.09 -15.62 -16.88
N GLY A 273 4.19 -14.87 -16.93
CA GLY A 273 4.47 -13.89 -17.97
C GLY A 273 5.07 -14.52 -19.24
N PRO A 274 5.42 -13.69 -20.25
CA PRO A 274 6.12 -14.14 -21.44
C PRO A 274 7.44 -14.87 -21.11
N GLY A 275 7.64 -16.06 -21.67
CA GLY A 275 8.78 -16.95 -21.40
C GLY A 275 8.64 -17.78 -20.12
N GLY A 276 7.61 -17.55 -19.32
CA GLY A 276 7.34 -18.26 -18.08
C GLY A 276 6.75 -19.66 -18.29
N LYS A 277 6.97 -20.56 -17.33
CA LYS A 277 6.47 -21.96 -17.39
C LYS A 277 4.94 -22.07 -17.45
N GLN A 278 4.23 -21.06 -16.93
CA GLN A 278 2.78 -20.99 -16.85
C GLN A 278 2.20 -19.90 -17.78
N GLN A 279 2.96 -19.47 -18.79
CA GLN A 279 2.59 -18.36 -19.68
C GLN A 279 1.19 -18.51 -20.29
N GLU A 280 0.82 -19.71 -20.73
CA GLU A 280 -0.50 -19.95 -21.33
C GLU A 280 -1.63 -19.65 -20.35
N LEU A 281 -1.53 -20.18 -19.13
CA LEU A 281 -2.49 -19.91 -18.06
C LEU A 281 -2.50 -18.42 -17.70
N GLY A 282 -1.33 -17.77 -17.63
CA GLY A 282 -1.21 -16.34 -17.36
C GLY A 282 -1.92 -15.47 -18.40
N ARG A 283 -1.73 -15.77 -19.69
CA ARG A 283 -2.40 -15.08 -20.80
C ARG A 283 -3.91 -15.20 -20.72
N GLU A 284 -4.42 -16.40 -20.44
CA GLU A 284 -5.87 -16.64 -20.29
C GLU A 284 -6.46 -15.88 -19.11
N LEU A 285 -5.77 -15.92 -17.95
CA LEU A 285 -6.19 -15.19 -16.76
C LEU A 285 -6.24 -13.69 -17.01
N LEU A 286 -5.23 -13.16 -17.70
CA LEU A 286 -5.17 -11.75 -18.05
C LEU A 286 -6.30 -11.35 -19.00
N GLN A 287 -6.58 -12.17 -20.03
CA GLN A 287 -7.69 -11.92 -20.95
C GLN A 287 -9.04 -11.90 -20.21
N MET A 288 -9.25 -12.83 -19.27
CA MET A 288 -10.46 -12.83 -18.44
C MET A 288 -10.53 -11.62 -17.53
N ALA A 289 -9.44 -11.31 -16.81
CA ALA A 289 -9.34 -10.18 -15.89
C ALA A 289 -9.78 -8.87 -16.55
N LEU A 290 -9.24 -8.58 -17.73
CA LEU A 290 -9.46 -7.33 -18.46
C LEU A 290 -10.78 -7.29 -19.26
N SER A 291 -11.65 -8.30 -19.14
CA SER A 291 -13.04 -8.20 -19.61
C SER A 291 -13.87 -7.23 -18.75
N PHE A 292 -13.49 -7.10 -17.48
CA PHE A 292 -14.21 -6.38 -16.42
C PHE A 292 -15.69 -6.81 -16.24
N GLN A 293 -15.98 -8.10 -16.43
CA GLN A 293 -17.33 -8.68 -16.27
C GLN A 293 -17.48 -9.49 -14.98
N GLY A 294 -16.56 -9.27 -14.03
CA GLY A 294 -16.47 -10.00 -12.79
C GLY A 294 -17.58 -9.69 -11.80
N ARG A 295 -17.91 -10.71 -11.00
CA ARG A 295 -18.60 -10.58 -9.71
C ARG A 295 -17.72 -11.20 -8.62
N PRO A 296 -17.92 -10.86 -7.33
CA PRO A 296 -17.15 -11.47 -6.26
C PRO A 296 -17.23 -13.00 -6.33
N THR A 297 -16.07 -13.64 -6.31
CA THR A 297 -15.98 -15.10 -6.28
C THR A 297 -16.53 -15.62 -4.95
N THR A 298 -17.32 -16.70 -4.98
CA THR A 298 -17.91 -17.41 -3.83
C THR A 298 -16.92 -18.35 -3.15
#